data_AF-A0A9N9QXE8-F1
#
_entry.id   AF-A0A9N9QXE8-F1
#
_cell.length_a   1.000
_cell.length_b   1.000
_cell.length_c   1.000
_cell.angle_alpha   90.00
_cell.angle_beta   90.00
_cell.angle_gamma   90.00
#
_symmetry.space_group_name_H-M   'P 1'
#
loop_
_entity.id
_entity.type
_entity.pdbx_description
1 polymer ?
#
loop_
_entity_poly.entity_id
_entity_poly.type
_entity_poly.pdbx_seq_one_letter_code
_entity_poly.pdbx_strand_id
1 'polypeptide(L)'
;MWKKCVTISTKTFIGSNNLRLVRHLHKAPSDESYLHHPGSEPLANITLSEQLVQVVNRYPNRIALRSVYEDLSLTYDQLLTQADALGCALRAHGLEKGDRLAVWSHNTAAWVVGMVAAARAGLIAVFINPVYEKSELSYCLRKTGAKSVLISENLPTRDYYGKLRELIPGLQDQKPGHISSDLFPELISIVSSSKEKLG
;
A
#
# COMPACT_ATOMS: atom_id res chain seq x y z
N MET A 1 48.85 12.50 10.11
CA MET A 1 48.97 11.02 10.06
C MET A 1 47.56 10.47 10.01
N TRP A 2 47.29 9.32 9.37
CA TRP A 2 45.97 8.78 8.96
C TRP A 2 45.60 9.04 7.48
N LYS A 3 46.50 8.63 6.58
CA LYS A 3 46.09 8.03 5.30
C LYS A 3 45.83 6.54 5.58
N LYS A 4 44.58 6.08 5.49
CA LYS A 4 44.30 4.67 5.23
C LYS A 4 43.48 4.58 3.95
N CYS A 5 44.17 4.14 2.90
CA CYS A 5 43.57 3.61 1.69
C CYS A 5 42.46 2.63 2.06
N VAL A 6 41.24 2.91 1.59
CA VAL A 6 40.25 1.85 1.41
C VAL A 6 40.68 1.10 0.15
N THR A 7 41.37 -0.02 0.35
CA THR A 7 41.61 -1.00 -0.72
C THR A 7 40.26 -1.58 -1.13
N ILE A 8 39.83 -1.31 -2.36
CA ILE A 8 38.64 -1.95 -2.95
C ILE A 8 39.01 -3.41 -3.21
N SER A 9 38.56 -4.31 -2.33
CA SER A 9 38.52 -5.74 -2.62
C SER A 9 37.18 -6.04 -3.29
N THR A 10 37.19 -6.27 -4.60
CA THR A 10 36.08 -6.89 -5.32
C THR A 10 36.03 -8.37 -4.93
N LYS A 11 35.49 -8.67 -3.74
CA LYS A 11 35.03 -10.04 -3.46
C LYS A 11 33.66 -10.21 -4.09
N THR A 12 33.66 -10.78 -5.28
CA THR A 12 32.46 -11.32 -5.92
C THR A 12 31.93 -12.43 -5.02
N PHE A 13 30.87 -12.16 -4.26
CA PHE A 13 30.12 -13.21 -3.59
C PHE A 13 29.31 -13.92 -4.67
N ILE A 14 29.80 -15.07 -5.14
CA ILE A 14 29.04 -15.97 -6.02
C ILE A 14 28.24 -16.88 -5.08
N GLY A 15 27.12 -16.36 -4.58
CA GLY A 15 26.04 -17.14 -3.99
C GLY A 15 24.94 -17.31 -5.04
N SER A 16 24.33 -18.49 -5.08
CA SER A 16 23.41 -19.03 -6.11
C SER A 16 22.09 -18.28 -6.37
N ASN A 17 21.96 -17.03 -5.93
CA ASN A 17 20.80 -16.19 -6.25
C ASN A 17 21.27 -14.98 -7.08
N ASN A 18 20.58 -14.70 -8.19
CA ASN A 18 20.82 -13.59 -9.12
C ASN A 18 20.60 -12.19 -8.51
N LEU A 19 21.07 -11.94 -7.30
CA LEU A 19 21.06 -10.65 -6.64
C LEU A 19 22.45 -10.03 -6.77
N ARG A 20 22.58 -9.04 -7.65
CA ARG A 20 23.76 -8.17 -7.69
C ARG A 20 23.54 -7.01 -6.73
N LEU A 21 24.47 -6.81 -5.81
CA LEU A 21 24.56 -5.56 -5.05
C LEU A 21 24.94 -4.45 -6.04
N VAL A 22 23.97 -3.71 -6.56
CA VAL A 22 24.22 -2.55 -7.40
C VAL A 22 24.53 -1.37 -6.49
N ARG A 23 25.82 -1.15 -6.21
CA ARG A 23 26.28 0.01 -5.44
C ARG A 23 26.63 1.14 -6.42
N HIS A 24 25.63 1.81 -6.97
CA HIS A 24 25.81 3.13 -7.60
C HIS A 24 25.93 4.18 -6.48
N LEU A 25 27.02 4.11 -5.71
CA LEU A 25 27.42 5.28 -4.92
C LEU A 25 27.97 6.29 -5.92
N HIS A 26 27.17 7.31 -6.22
CA HIS A 26 27.73 8.55 -6.77
C HIS A 26 28.79 9.01 -5.78
N LYS A 27 30.06 8.88 -6.18
CA LYS A 27 31.18 9.40 -5.40
C LYS A 27 31.04 10.92 -5.49
N ALA A 28 30.61 11.58 -4.42
CA ALA A 28 30.69 13.02 -4.34
C ALA A 28 32.15 13.40 -4.65
N PRO A 29 32.41 14.23 -5.67
CA PRO A 29 33.75 14.71 -5.90
C PRO A 29 34.05 15.68 -4.75
N SER A 30 34.98 15.33 -3.86
CA SER A 30 35.52 16.14 -2.75
C SER A 30 34.80 16.12 -1.39
N ASP A 31 35.42 16.74 -0.38
CA ASP A 31 34.95 16.97 1.00
C ASP A 31 33.72 17.90 1.09
N GLU A 32 32.94 18.03 0.02
CA GLU A 32 31.75 18.88 -0.02
C GLU A 32 30.55 18.22 0.68
N SER A 33 29.80 19.02 1.45
CA SER A 33 28.56 18.60 2.11
C SER A 33 27.33 18.66 1.22
N TYR A 34 27.51 18.87 -0.10
CA TYR A 34 26.44 19.08 -1.06
C TYR A 34 26.71 18.33 -2.36
N LEU A 35 25.66 17.72 -2.92
CA LEU A 35 25.69 17.05 -4.23
C LEU A 35 24.46 17.49 -5.02
N HIS A 36 24.69 18.05 -6.22
CA HIS A 36 23.64 18.40 -7.16
C HIS A 36 23.74 17.51 -8.39
N HIS A 37 22.70 16.72 -8.65
CA HIS A 37 22.62 15.86 -9.83
C HIS A 37 21.20 15.90 -10.42
N PRO A 38 20.82 17.01 -11.10
CA PRO A 38 19.50 17.12 -11.68
C PRO A 38 19.36 16.09 -12.80
N GLY A 39 18.24 15.36 -12.81
CA GLY A 39 17.90 14.43 -13.89
C GLY A 39 17.64 15.17 -15.21
N SER A 40 17.63 14.43 -16.32
CA SER A 40 17.29 14.97 -17.65
C SER A 40 15.80 15.24 -17.83
N GLU A 41 14.96 14.60 -17.02
CA GLU A 41 13.51 14.73 -17.08
C GLU A 41 13.01 15.76 -16.06
N PRO A 42 12.11 16.67 -16.45
CA PRO A 42 11.50 17.61 -15.52
C PRO A 42 10.61 16.87 -14.51
N LEU A 43 10.43 17.47 -13.33
CA LEU A 43 9.47 16.97 -12.35
C LEU A 43 8.06 17.02 -12.93
N ALA A 44 7.36 15.88 -12.86
CA ALA A 44 5.97 15.79 -13.31
C ALA A 44 5.06 16.56 -12.34
N ASN A 45 4.32 17.55 -12.85
CA ASN A 45 3.34 18.31 -12.08
C ASN A 45 1.93 17.71 -12.21
N ILE A 46 1.81 16.41 -11.96
CA ILE A 46 0.56 15.65 -12.02
C ILE A 46 0.51 14.68 -10.83
N THR A 47 -0.70 14.30 -10.47
CA THR A 47 -0.96 13.31 -9.42
C THR A 47 -0.58 11.89 -9.87
N LEU A 48 -0.36 11.00 -8.91
CA LEU A 48 -0.10 9.58 -9.18
C LEU A 48 -1.24 8.95 -10.00
N SER A 49 -2.49 9.34 -9.74
CA SER A 49 -3.66 8.82 -10.47
C SER A 49 -3.69 9.29 -11.92
N GLU A 50 -3.38 10.57 -12.19
CA GLU A 50 -3.25 11.09 -13.55
C GLU A 50 -2.12 10.40 -14.32
N GLN A 51 -0.96 10.20 -13.68
CA GLN A 51 0.15 9.47 -14.28
C GLN A 51 -0.24 8.03 -14.62
N LEU A 52 -0.97 7.35 -13.74
CA LEU A 52 -1.46 6.00 -14.01
C LEU A 52 -2.40 5.97 -15.22
N VAL A 53 -3.34 6.92 -15.32
CA VAL A 53 -4.25 7.04 -16.48
C VAL A 53 -3.47 7.24 -17.79
N GLN A 54 -2.42 8.07 -17.78
CA GLN A 54 -1.57 8.24 -18.96
C GLN A 54 -0.86 6.93 -19.37
N VAL A 55 -0.38 6.17 -18.39
CA VAL A 55 0.27 4.87 -18.64
C VAL A 55 -0.73 3.84 -19.15
N VAL A 56 -1.94 3.78 -18.58
CA VAL A 56 -3.02 2.87 -19.02
C VAL A 56 -3.42 3.18 -20.46
N ASN A 57 -3.60 4.45 -20.82
CA ASN A 57 -3.92 4.86 -22.19
C ASN A 57 -2.83 4.47 -23.20
N ARG A 58 -1.56 4.48 -22.78
CA ARG A 58 -0.43 4.13 -23.65
C ARG A 58 -0.18 2.63 -23.74
N TYR A 59 -0.39 1.89 -22.66
CA TYR A 59 0.02 0.49 -22.52
C TYR A 59 -1.04 -0.36 -21.78
N PRO A 60 -2.31 -0.39 -22.23
CA PRO A 60 -3.41 -0.96 -21.46
C PRO A 60 -3.23 -2.46 -21.17
N ASN A 61 -2.67 -3.19 -22.13
CA ASN A 61 -2.50 -4.64 -22.09
C ASN A 61 -1.16 -5.10 -21.48
N ARG A 62 -0.28 -4.18 -21.07
CA ARG A 62 0.98 -4.56 -20.40
C ARG A 62 0.71 -4.94 -18.95
N ILE A 63 1.43 -5.95 -18.46
CA ILE A 63 1.35 -6.35 -17.05
C ILE A 63 1.87 -5.21 -16.17
N ALA A 64 1.00 -4.73 -15.27
CA ALA A 64 1.31 -3.73 -14.27
C ALA A 64 1.72 -4.38 -12.94
N LEU A 65 1.09 -5.52 -12.61
CA LEU A 65 1.30 -6.22 -11.36
C LEU A 65 1.32 -7.73 -11.58
N ARG A 66 2.32 -8.40 -11.02
CA ARG A 66 2.38 -9.87 -10.90
C ARG A 66 2.52 -10.24 -9.44
N SER A 67 1.49 -10.89 -8.89
CA SER A 67 1.58 -11.58 -7.62
C SER A 67 1.89 -13.05 -7.87
N VAL A 68 3.09 -13.48 -7.47
CA VAL A 68 3.51 -14.89 -7.60
C VAL A 68 2.76 -15.76 -6.61
N TYR A 69 2.52 -15.25 -5.40
CA TYR A 69 1.83 -15.98 -4.34
C TYR A 69 0.36 -16.25 -4.68
N GLU A 70 -0.33 -15.26 -5.25
CA GLU A 70 -1.75 -15.37 -5.65
C GLU A 70 -1.93 -15.99 -7.05
N ASP A 71 -0.83 -16.34 -7.74
CA ASP A 71 -0.76 -16.65 -9.18
C ASP A 71 -1.66 -15.72 -10.03
N LEU A 72 -1.53 -14.42 -9.76
CA LEU A 72 -2.39 -13.39 -10.35
C LEU A 72 -1.53 -12.39 -11.11
N SER A 73 -1.98 -12.05 -12.31
CA SER A 73 -1.41 -10.93 -13.09
C SER A 73 -2.51 -9.95 -13.43
N LEU A 74 -2.25 -8.66 -13.24
CA LEU A 74 -3.12 -7.58 -13.69
C LEU A 74 -2.41 -6.75 -14.75
N THR A 75 -3.10 -6.51 -15.86
CA THR A 75 -2.69 -5.47 -16.81
C THR A 75 -2.93 -4.08 -16.20
N TYR A 76 -2.36 -3.04 -16.80
CA TYR A 76 -2.63 -1.66 -16.40
C TYR A 76 -4.13 -1.34 -16.43
N ASP A 77 -4.83 -1.75 -17.49
CA ASP A 77 -6.27 -1.54 -17.64
C ASP A 77 -7.09 -2.26 -16.55
N GLN A 78 -6.73 -3.51 -16.24
CA GLN A 78 -7.38 -4.29 -15.18
C GLN A 78 -7.13 -3.69 -13.79
N LEU A 79 -5.90 -3.25 -13.52
CA LEU A 79 -5.55 -2.59 -12.26
C LEU A 79 -6.37 -1.31 -12.06
N LEU A 80 -6.45 -0.46 -13.10
CA LEU A 80 -7.23 0.77 -13.04
C LEU A 80 -8.72 0.48 -12.84
N THR A 81 -9.26 -0.49 -13.59
CA THR A 81 -10.68 -0.89 -13.48
C THR A 81 -11.03 -1.37 -12.08
N GLN A 82 -10.19 -2.21 -11.47
CA GLN A 82 -10.42 -2.69 -10.10
C GLN A 82 -10.29 -1.57 -9.07
N ALA A 83 -9.31 -0.67 -9.25
CA ALA A 83 -9.13 0.47 -8.36
C ALA A 83 -10.31 1.46 -8.44
N ASP A 84 -10.87 1.65 -9.64
CA ASP A 84 -12.05 2.50 -9.85
C ASP A 84 -13.29 1.91 -9.20
N ALA A 85 -13.50 0.60 -9.37
CA ALA A 85 -14.60 -0.10 -8.72
C ALA A 85 -14.52 0.04 -7.19
N LEU A 86 -13.34 -0.18 -6.61
CA LEU A 86 -13.12 -0.01 -5.16
C LEU A 86 -13.31 1.44 -4.72
N GLY A 87 -12.74 2.41 -5.46
CA GLY A 87 -12.90 3.83 -5.16
C GLY A 87 -14.37 4.27 -5.17
N CYS A 88 -15.12 3.86 -6.19
CA CYS A 88 -16.57 4.11 -6.28
C CYS A 88 -17.34 3.48 -5.11
N ALA A 89 -17.03 2.24 -4.74
CA ALA A 89 -17.65 1.57 -3.61
C ALA A 89 -17.37 2.31 -2.29
N LEU A 90 -16.13 2.72 -2.05
CA LEU A 90 -15.76 3.51 -0.87
C LEU A 90 -16.54 4.82 -0.80
N ARG A 91 -16.69 5.54 -1.92
CA ARG A 91 -17.51 6.76 -1.96
C ARG A 91 -18.98 6.49 -1.70
N ALA A 92 -19.53 5.41 -2.25
CA ALA A 92 -20.90 4.98 -2.00
C ALA A 92 -21.14 4.64 -0.52
N HIS A 93 -20.11 4.20 0.20
CA HIS A 93 -20.13 3.98 1.65
C HIS A 93 -19.77 5.21 2.48
N GLY A 94 -19.79 6.41 1.89
CA GLY A 94 -19.67 7.68 2.61
C GLY A 94 -18.25 8.21 2.78
N LEU A 95 -17.25 7.68 2.07
CA LEU A 95 -15.92 8.28 2.05
C LEU A 95 -15.86 9.48 1.10
N GLU A 96 -15.24 10.56 1.57
CA GLU A 96 -15.05 11.80 0.83
C GLU A 96 -13.57 12.11 0.60
N LYS A 97 -13.30 13.05 -0.31
CA LYS A 97 -11.92 13.50 -0.58
C LYS A 97 -11.28 14.01 0.72
N GLY A 98 -10.09 13.50 1.05
CA GLY A 98 -9.37 13.82 2.29
C GLY A 98 -9.63 12.83 3.43
N ASP A 99 -10.64 11.97 3.33
CA ASP A 99 -10.82 10.85 4.27
C ASP A 99 -9.70 9.83 4.12
N ARG A 100 -9.48 9.05 5.19
CA ARG A 100 -8.38 8.08 5.27
C ARG A 100 -8.88 6.65 5.10
N LEU A 101 -8.22 5.92 4.21
CA LEU A 101 -8.34 4.48 4.05
C LEU A 101 -7.12 3.82 4.69
N ALA A 102 -7.33 3.12 5.80
CA ALA A 102 -6.31 2.26 6.36
C ALA A 102 -6.17 1.00 5.51
N VAL A 103 -4.95 0.67 5.10
CA VAL A 103 -4.63 -0.56 4.38
C VAL A 103 -3.86 -1.46 5.34
N TRP A 104 -4.55 -2.44 5.90
CA TRP A 104 -4.00 -3.40 6.86
C TRP A 104 -4.00 -4.80 6.24
N SER A 105 -2.98 -5.02 5.42
CA SER A 105 -2.92 -6.13 4.47
C SER A 105 -1.47 -6.54 4.24
N HIS A 106 -1.23 -7.80 3.88
CA HIS A 106 0.08 -8.24 3.37
C HIS A 106 0.29 -7.73 1.94
N ASN A 107 1.48 -7.95 1.37
CA ASN A 107 1.78 -7.52 0.00
C ASN A 107 1.03 -8.38 -1.04
N THR A 108 -0.27 -8.09 -1.21
CA THR A 108 -1.19 -8.72 -2.18
C THR A 108 -1.47 -7.80 -3.37
N ALA A 109 -2.14 -8.36 -4.37
CA ALA A 109 -2.76 -7.56 -5.41
C ALA A 109 -3.76 -6.54 -4.83
N ALA A 110 -4.56 -6.94 -3.84
CA ALA A 110 -5.52 -6.06 -3.20
C ALA A 110 -4.87 -4.87 -2.47
N TRP A 111 -3.67 -5.06 -1.89
CA TRP A 111 -2.91 -3.96 -1.29
C TRP A 111 -2.56 -2.88 -2.32
N VAL A 112 -2.11 -3.29 -3.51
CA VAL A 112 -1.80 -2.36 -4.63
C VAL A 112 -3.08 -1.71 -5.16
N VAL A 113 -4.15 -2.49 -5.35
CA VAL A 113 -5.46 -1.98 -5.79
C VAL A 113 -5.98 -0.94 -4.78
N GLY A 114 -5.88 -1.20 -3.48
CA GLY A 114 -6.29 -0.28 -2.41
C GLY A 114 -5.52 1.04 -2.43
N MET A 115 -4.20 0.98 -2.63
CA MET A 115 -3.38 2.19 -2.80
C MET A 115 -3.82 3.02 -4.01
N VAL A 116 -4.01 2.37 -5.16
CA VAL A 116 -4.44 3.06 -6.39
C VAL A 116 -5.86 3.61 -6.22
N ALA A 117 -6.77 2.85 -5.63
CA ALA A 117 -8.15 3.26 -5.37
C ALA A 117 -8.21 4.49 -4.46
N ALA A 118 -7.40 4.53 -3.40
CA ALA A 118 -7.31 5.69 -2.53
C ALA A 118 -6.85 6.93 -3.30
N ALA A 119 -5.77 6.83 -4.08
CA ALA A 119 -5.28 7.93 -4.90
C ALA A 119 -6.32 8.40 -5.93
N ARG A 120 -7.05 7.46 -6.56
CA ARG A 120 -8.12 7.71 -7.53
C ARG A 120 -9.34 8.40 -6.91
N ALA A 121 -9.74 8.00 -5.72
CA ALA A 121 -10.89 8.56 -5.00
C ALA A 121 -10.56 9.84 -4.21
N GLY A 122 -9.29 10.28 -4.20
CA GLY A 122 -8.85 11.44 -3.43
C GLY A 122 -8.77 11.17 -1.92
N LEU A 123 -8.63 9.91 -1.54
CA LEU A 123 -8.45 9.45 -0.17
C LEU A 123 -6.96 9.42 0.21
N ILE A 124 -6.70 9.51 1.51
CA ILE A 124 -5.37 9.36 2.08
C ILE A 124 -5.16 7.89 2.44
N ALA A 125 -4.26 7.20 1.74
CA ALA A 125 -3.88 5.83 2.07
C ALA A 125 -2.98 5.81 3.33
N VAL A 126 -3.37 5.03 4.34
CA VAL A 126 -2.62 4.80 5.57
C VAL A 126 -2.15 3.35 5.57
N PHE A 127 -0.87 3.12 5.30
CA PHE A 127 -0.32 1.76 5.31
C PHE A 127 -0.03 1.32 6.74
N ILE A 128 -0.75 0.30 7.19
CA ILE A 128 -0.55 -0.32 8.50
C ILE A 128 0.21 -1.61 8.26
N ASN A 129 1.27 -1.82 9.04
CA ASN A 129 2.00 -3.08 8.99
C ASN A 129 0.98 -4.23 9.15
N PRO A 130 1.00 -5.29 8.32
CA PRO A 130 0.53 -6.61 8.75
C PRO A 130 1.37 -6.99 10.00
N VAL A 131 1.47 -8.18 10.55
CA VAL A 131 2.11 -8.41 11.88
C VAL A 131 1.62 -7.58 13.10
N TYR A 132 1.11 -6.34 13.01
CA TYR A 132 0.58 -5.56 14.13
C TYR A 132 -0.55 -6.27 14.85
N GLU A 133 -0.40 -6.33 16.17
CA GLU A 133 -1.39 -6.91 17.08
C GLU A 133 -2.38 -5.83 17.56
N LYS A 134 -3.37 -6.25 18.35
CA LYS A 134 -4.54 -5.43 18.72
C LYS A 134 -4.18 -4.05 19.26
N SER A 135 -3.17 -3.93 20.12
CA SER A 135 -2.75 -2.66 20.72
C SER A 135 -2.19 -1.68 19.69
N GLU A 136 -1.31 -2.16 18.81
CA GLU A 136 -0.66 -1.37 17.76
C GLU A 136 -1.69 -0.96 16.69
N LEU A 137 -2.55 -1.90 16.28
CA LEU A 137 -3.65 -1.62 15.37
C LEU A 137 -4.60 -0.56 15.94
N SER A 138 -5.05 -0.74 17.18
CA SER A 138 -5.94 0.22 17.85
C SER A 138 -5.30 1.60 17.96
N TYR A 139 -4.01 1.67 18.29
CA TYR A 139 -3.28 2.93 18.31
C TYR A 139 -3.25 3.58 16.91
N CYS A 140 -2.90 2.84 15.86
CA CYS A 140 -2.86 3.36 14.49
C CYS A 140 -4.22 3.86 14.01
N LEU A 141 -5.30 3.08 14.21
CA LEU A 141 -6.64 3.46 13.78
C LEU A 141 -7.14 4.72 14.50
N ARG A 142 -6.92 4.83 15.82
CA ARG A 142 -7.27 6.05 16.58
C ARG A 142 -6.42 7.25 16.18
N LYS A 143 -5.11 7.06 16.03
CA LYS A 143 -4.18 8.15 15.72
C LYS A 143 -4.46 8.73 14.33
N THR A 144 -4.85 7.87 13.40
CA THR A 144 -5.11 8.27 12.02
C THR A 144 -6.55 8.72 11.85
N GLY A 145 -7.52 8.21 12.62
CA GLY A 145 -8.94 8.49 12.37
C GLY A 145 -9.34 7.98 10.98
N ALA A 146 -8.95 6.75 10.66
CA ALA A 146 -9.30 6.11 9.39
C ALA A 146 -10.80 5.82 9.36
N LYS A 147 -11.45 6.21 8.25
CA LYS A 147 -12.90 6.07 8.06
C LYS A 147 -13.27 4.71 7.46
N SER A 148 -12.29 4.06 6.82
CA SER A 148 -12.41 2.69 6.33
C SER A 148 -11.11 1.92 6.54
N VAL A 149 -11.22 0.60 6.69
CA VAL A 149 -10.08 -0.32 6.75
C VAL A 149 -10.21 -1.35 5.63
N LEU A 150 -9.24 -1.41 4.73
CA LEU A 150 -9.02 -2.51 3.81
C LEU A 150 -8.19 -3.58 4.50
N ILE A 151 -8.74 -4.79 4.62
CA ILE A 151 -8.06 -5.96 5.13
C ILE A 151 -7.83 -7.00 4.03
N SER A 152 -6.71 -7.72 4.14
CA SER A 152 -6.47 -8.92 3.36
C SER A 152 -7.42 -10.06 3.74
N GLU A 153 -7.48 -11.07 2.88
CA GLU A 153 -7.97 -12.39 3.27
C GLU A 153 -7.28 -12.91 4.53
N ASN A 154 -8.02 -13.70 5.31
CA ASN A 154 -7.48 -14.33 6.51
C ASN A 154 -6.46 -15.40 6.11
N LEU A 155 -5.30 -15.36 6.74
CA LEU A 155 -4.29 -16.41 6.60
C LEU A 155 -4.42 -17.37 7.80
N PRO A 156 -3.96 -18.62 7.68
CA PRO A 156 -3.97 -19.57 8.80
C PRO A 156 -3.26 -19.03 10.07
N THR A 157 -2.26 -18.17 9.88
CA THR A 157 -1.49 -17.53 10.94
C THR A 157 -2.05 -16.16 11.35
N ARG A 158 -3.10 -15.67 10.68
CA ARG A 158 -3.54 -14.27 10.81
C ARG A 158 -5.01 -14.06 10.47
N ASP A 159 -5.83 -13.93 11.52
CA ASP A 159 -7.23 -13.52 11.43
C ASP A 159 -7.35 -11.99 11.57
N TYR A 160 -7.38 -11.29 10.44
CA TYR A 160 -7.53 -9.83 10.40
C TYR A 160 -8.91 -9.43 10.91
N TYR A 161 -9.95 -10.08 10.42
CA TYR A 161 -11.33 -9.75 10.79
C TYR A 161 -11.62 -10.09 12.26
N GLY A 162 -11.12 -11.23 12.77
CA GLY A 162 -11.20 -11.60 14.19
C GLY A 162 -10.61 -10.55 15.11
N LYS A 163 -9.41 -10.05 14.80
CA LYS A 163 -8.78 -8.97 15.57
C LYS A 163 -9.60 -7.68 15.57
N LEU A 164 -10.28 -7.35 14.46
CA LEU A 164 -11.21 -6.22 14.41
C LEU A 164 -12.46 -6.47 15.26
N ARG A 165 -13.03 -7.69 15.25
CA ARG A 165 -14.16 -8.07 16.12
C ARG A 165 -13.82 -7.97 17.60
N GLU A 166 -12.59 -8.29 17.98
CA GLU A 166 -12.13 -8.14 19.36
C GLU A 166 -12.01 -6.67 19.79
N LEU A 167 -11.71 -5.77 18.85
CA LEU A 167 -11.63 -4.33 19.10
C LEU A 167 -12.98 -3.61 18.97
N ILE A 168 -13.92 -4.19 18.20
CA ILE A 168 -15.24 -3.64 17.90
C ILE A 168 -16.28 -4.72 18.22
N PRO A 169 -16.74 -4.81 19.48
CA PRO A 169 -17.76 -5.77 19.87
C PRO A 169 -19.04 -5.62 19.03
N GLY A 170 -19.58 -6.73 18.54
CA GLY A 170 -20.80 -6.74 17.71
C GLY A 170 -20.58 -6.40 16.24
N LEU A 171 -19.33 -6.29 15.77
CA LEU A 171 -19.01 -5.93 14.39
C LEU A 171 -19.72 -6.79 13.32
N GLN A 172 -19.88 -8.09 13.56
CA GLN A 172 -20.55 -9.01 12.62
C GLN A 172 -22.04 -8.68 12.38
N ASP A 173 -22.69 -8.00 13.33
CA ASP A 173 -24.11 -7.65 13.24
C ASP A 173 -24.31 -6.29 12.56
N GLN A 174 -23.23 -5.60 12.21
CA GLN A 174 -23.25 -4.25 11.65
C GLN A 174 -23.15 -4.26 10.13
N LYS A 175 -23.80 -3.28 9.50
CA LYS A 175 -23.82 -3.16 8.04
C LYS A 175 -22.61 -2.36 7.54
N PRO A 176 -22.03 -2.72 6.38
CA PRO A 176 -21.02 -1.89 5.73
C PRO A 176 -21.50 -0.45 5.51
N GLY A 177 -20.66 0.54 5.85
CA GLY A 177 -21.00 1.97 5.80
C GLY A 177 -21.74 2.48 7.05
N HIS A 178 -22.07 1.61 7.98
CA HIS A 178 -22.78 1.93 9.22
C HIS A 178 -22.12 1.29 10.45
N ILE A 179 -20.80 1.09 10.40
CA ILE A 179 -20.05 0.64 11.57
C ILE A 179 -20.07 1.76 12.63
N SER A 180 -20.38 1.39 13.86
CA SER A 180 -20.35 2.23 15.05
C SER A 180 -19.43 1.59 16.07
N SER A 181 -18.45 2.36 16.54
CA SER A 181 -17.48 1.93 17.54
C SER A 181 -17.13 3.09 18.46
N ASP A 182 -17.28 2.88 19.78
CA ASP A 182 -16.83 3.86 20.77
C ASP A 182 -15.31 4.08 20.71
N LEU A 183 -14.56 3.03 20.35
CA LEU A 183 -13.11 3.09 20.25
C LEU A 183 -12.63 3.79 18.96
N PHE A 184 -13.44 3.72 17.90
CA PHE A 184 -13.13 4.25 16.57
C PHE A 184 -14.36 4.98 15.99
N PRO A 185 -14.72 6.17 16.51
CA PRO A 185 -15.96 6.86 16.12
C PRO A 185 -16.00 7.26 14.64
N GLU A 186 -14.85 7.42 14.00
CA GLU A 186 -14.74 7.74 12.57
C GLU A 186 -14.89 6.52 11.65
N LEU A 187 -14.73 5.30 12.16
CA LEU A 187 -14.68 4.10 11.33
C LEU A 187 -16.08 3.62 10.95
N ILE A 188 -16.43 3.73 9.66
CA ILE A 188 -17.78 3.40 9.17
C ILE A 188 -17.83 2.17 8.27
N SER A 189 -16.71 1.71 7.72
CA SER A 189 -16.67 0.56 6.82
C SER A 189 -15.39 -0.28 6.95
N ILE A 190 -15.52 -1.57 6.66
CA ILE A 190 -14.40 -2.49 6.47
C ILE A 190 -14.56 -3.09 5.08
N VAL A 191 -13.48 -3.11 4.32
CA VAL A 191 -13.39 -3.75 3.01
C VAL A 191 -12.48 -4.96 3.13
N SER A 192 -12.90 -6.09 2.61
CA SER A 192 -12.09 -7.30 2.56
C SER A 192 -11.71 -7.64 1.14
N SER A 193 -10.47 -8.10 0.94
CA SER A 193 -10.06 -8.69 -0.32
C SER A 193 -10.47 -10.16 -0.48
N SER A 194 -11.06 -10.77 0.55
CA SER A 194 -11.56 -12.16 0.48
C SER A 194 -12.73 -12.29 -0.50
N LYS A 195 -12.78 -13.41 -1.22
CA LYS A 195 -13.93 -13.78 -2.06
C LYS A 195 -15.14 -14.26 -1.24
N GLU A 196 -14.90 -14.68 -0.01
CA GLU A 196 -15.94 -15.13 0.90
C GLU A 196 -16.56 -13.93 1.63
N LYS A 197 -17.87 -13.99 1.86
CA LYS A 197 -18.53 -13.00 2.72
C LYS A 197 -17.93 -13.11 4.12
N LEU A 198 -17.47 -11.98 4.65
CA LEU A 198 -17.19 -11.88 6.07
C LEU A 198 -18.51 -12.13 6.81
N GLY A 199 -18.45 -13.03 7.79
CA GLY A 199 -19.61 -13.47 8.58
C GLY A 199 -20.25 -12.37 9.39
#